data_AF-E3LIM1-F1
#
_entry.id   AF-E3LIM1-F1
#
_cell.length_a   1.000
_cell.length_b   1.000
_cell.length_c   1.000
_cell.angle_alpha   90.00
_cell.angle_beta   90.00
_cell.angle_gamma   90.00
#
_symmetry.space_group_name_H-M   'P 1'
#
loop_
_entity.id
_entity.type
_entity.pdbx_description
1 polymer ?
#
loop_
_entity_poly.entity_id
_entity_poly.type
_entity_poly.pdbx_seq_one_letter_code
_entity_poly.pdbx_strand_id
1 'polypeptide(L)'
;MEYKEVEKAEMRRMMDSDQWKEGKRFEFSGGPQFPVSIDNLAHLDSFRVDMKTLTNADLVMIRDILLKSTNISFGDFYMIHPIRLSDASKVFGSLNSVNSIIVKHPNPMFKFKISIDRRHFYIEKVSC
;
A
#
# COMPACT_ATOMS: atom_id res chain seq x y z
N MET A 1 9.79 25.38 2.66
CA MET A 1 9.52 24.41 3.74
C MET A 1 8.03 24.37 4.10
N GLU A 2 7.27 25.43 3.80
CA GLU A 2 5.83 25.58 4.10
C GLU A 2 4.89 24.72 3.23
N TYR A 3 5.21 24.49 1.95
CA TYR A 3 4.37 23.74 1.01
C TYR A 3 3.99 22.32 1.46
N LYS A 4 4.92 21.58 2.10
CA LYS A 4 4.66 20.19 2.51
C LYS A 4 3.70 20.07 3.70
N GLU A 5 3.70 21.05 4.60
CA GLU A 5 2.83 21.02 5.78
C GLU A 5 1.40 21.44 5.41
N VAL A 6 1.23 22.34 4.44
CA VAL A 6 -0.09 22.71 3.89
C VAL A 6 -0.73 21.52 3.18
N GLU A 7 -0.02 20.87 2.25
CA GLU A 7 -0.52 19.67 1.55
C GLU A 7 -0.91 18.56 2.53
N LYS A 8 -0.10 18.35 3.57
CA LYS A 8 -0.38 17.36 4.61
C LYS A 8 -1.62 17.72 5.44
N ALA A 9 -1.82 18.99 5.77
CA ALA A 9 -3.00 19.44 6.51
C ALA A 9 -4.27 19.31 5.67
N GLU A 10 -4.22 19.62 4.38
CA GLU A 10 -5.33 19.43 3.44
C GLU A 10 -5.70 17.95 3.29
N MET A 11 -4.69 17.08 3.12
CA MET A 11 -4.91 15.64 3.04
C MET A 11 -5.52 15.07 4.33
N ARG A 12 -5.10 15.57 5.51
CA ARG A 12 -5.73 15.20 6.78
C ARG A 12 -7.21 15.60 6.84
N ARG A 13 -7.53 16.83 6.42
CA ARG A 13 -8.94 17.28 6.35
C ARG A 13 -9.77 16.45 5.39
N MET A 14 -9.20 16.08 4.23
CA MET A 14 -9.84 15.16 3.29
C MET A 14 -10.13 13.81 3.96
N MET A 15 -9.18 13.28 4.75
CA MET A 15 -9.34 11.99 5.44
C MET A 15 -10.40 12.00 6.54
N ASP A 16 -10.65 13.15 7.15
CA ASP A 16 -11.72 13.30 8.14
C ASP A 16 -13.13 13.41 7.51
N SER A 17 -13.21 13.60 6.19
CA SER A 17 -14.48 13.74 5.45
C SER A 17 -15.21 12.41 5.30
N ASP A 18 -16.54 12.48 5.18
CA ASP A 18 -17.35 11.28 4.92
C ASP A 18 -17.08 10.69 3.54
N GLN A 19 -16.70 11.54 2.57
CA GLN A 19 -16.28 11.12 1.23
C GLN A 19 -15.06 10.19 1.28
N TRP A 20 -14.12 10.44 2.19
CA TRP A 20 -12.99 9.53 2.41
C TRP A 20 -13.43 8.23 3.05
N LYS A 21 -14.21 8.31 4.14
CA LYS A 21 -14.65 7.14 4.92
C LYS A 21 -15.49 6.16 4.10
N GLU A 22 -16.34 6.67 3.21
CA GLU A 22 -17.17 5.88 2.30
C GLU A 22 -16.49 5.55 0.98
N GLY A 23 -15.36 6.23 0.70
CA GLY A 23 -14.56 6.04 -0.48
C GLY A 23 -14.05 4.61 -0.60
N LYS A 24 -14.14 4.05 -1.80
CA LYS A 24 -13.60 2.72 -2.12
C LYS A 24 -12.29 2.79 -2.90
N ARG A 25 -12.06 3.91 -3.59
CA ARG A 25 -10.93 4.08 -4.50
C ARG A 25 -10.24 5.40 -4.25
N PHE A 26 -8.92 5.38 -4.31
CA PHE A 26 -8.12 6.58 -4.13
C PHE A 26 -6.87 6.57 -5.00
N GLU A 27 -6.57 7.71 -5.61
CA GLU A 27 -5.33 7.92 -6.33
C GLU A 27 -4.66 9.20 -5.87
N PHE A 28 -3.37 9.09 -5.53
CA PHE A 28 -2.48 10.21 -5.28
C PHE A 28 -1.25 10.07 -6.17
N SER A 29 -1.25 10.78 -7.29
CA SER A 29 -0.19 10.73 -8.29
C SER A 29 0.32 12.12 -8.66
N GLY A 30 1.57 12.20 -9.11
CA GLY A 30 2.23 13.45 -9.48
C GLY A 30 2.78 14.27 -8.30
N GLY A 31 2.63 13.78 -7.08
CA GLY A 31 3.16 14.38 -5.86
C GLY A 31 4.50 13.76 -5.42
N PRO A 32 5.26 14.41 -4.51
CA PRO A 32 6.57 13.93 -4.10
C PRO A 32 6.50 12.66 -3.22
N GLN A 33 5.51 12.58 -2.33
CA GLN A 33 5.26 11.46 -1.42
C GLN A 33 3.87 11.64 -0.80
N PHE A 34 3.11 10.55 -0.69
CA PHE A 34 1.85 10.51 0.05
C PHE A 34 2.06 11.02 1.49
N PRO A 35 1.44 12.14 1.88
CA PRO A 35 1.90 12.93 3.04
C PRO A 35 1.37 12.44 4.39
N VAL A 36 0.62 11.34 4.38
CA VAL A 36 -0.13 10.77 5.51
C VAL A 36 0.15 9.27 5.61
N SER A 37 -0.28 8.68 6.72
CA SER A 37 0.05 7.29 7.04
C SER A 37 -0.70 6.30 6.14
N ILE A 38 -0.04 5.18 5.81
CA ILE A 38 -0.55 4.10 4.94
C ILE A 38 -1.77 3.41 5.54
N ASP A 39 -1.93 3.42 6.86
CA ASP A 39 -3.12 2.93 7.57
C ASP A 39 -4.43 3.55 7.07
N ASN A 40 -4.40 4.80 6.61
CA ASN A 40 -5.56 5.47 6.03
C ASN A 40 -6.08 4.77 4.78
N LEU A 41 -5.27 3.94 4.11
CA LEU A 41 -5.67 3.21 2.90
C LEU A 41 -6.39 1.89 3.22
N ALA A 42 -6.47 1.48 4.49
CA ALA A 42 -6.87 0.12 4.87
C ALA A 42 -8.34 -0.23 4.56
N HIS A 43 -9.23 0.75 4.54
CA HIS A 43 -10.66 0.55 4.25
C HIS A 43 -10.98 0.49 2.75
N LEU A 44 -10.07 0.99 1.91
CA LEU A 44 -10.26 1.07 0.46
C LEU A 44 -10.32 -0.32 -0.18
N ASP A 45 -11.01 -0.40 -1.31
CA ASP A 45 -10.98 -1.53 -2.24
C ASP A 45 -9.73 -1.45 -3.13
N SER A 46 -9.41 -0.27 -3.66
CA SER A 46 -8.25 -0.10 -4.52
C SER A 46 -7.55 1.24 -4.34
N PHE A 47 -6.22 1.27 -4.38
CA PHE A 47 -5.49 2.53 -4.31
C PHE A 47 -4.23 2.57 -5.19
N ARG A 48 -3.81 3.79 -5.54
CA ARG A 48 -2.49 4.09 -6.09
C ARG A 48 -1.92 5.32 -5.41
N VAL A 49 -0.73 5.23 -4.84
CA VAL A 49 -0.08 6.38 -4.19
C VAL A 49 1.40 6.48 -4.55
N ASP A 50 1.86 7.71 -4.78
CA ASP A 50 3.27 7.99 -4.98
C ASP A 50 4.02 8.05 -3.64
N MET A 51 5.15 7.35 -3.56
CA MET A 51 6.02 7.27 -2.40
C MET A 51 7.47 7.55 -2.82
N LYS A 52 8.27 8.16 -1.92
CA LYS A 52 9.71 8.28 -2.19
C LYS A 52 10.38 6.90 -2.21
N THR A 53 10.03 6.06 -1.24
CA THR A 53 10.44 4.66 -1.06
C THR A 53 9.53 4.04 0.00
N LEU A 54 9.59 2.72 0.20
CA LEU A 54 8.93 2.04 1.31
C LEU A 54 9.97 1.63 2.35
N THR A 55 9.82 2.08 3.59
CA THR A 55 10.68 1.67 4.70
C THR A 55 10.23 0.33 5.29
N ASN A 56 11.07 -0.33 6.08
CA ASN A 56 10.66 -1.55 6.79
C ASN A 56 9.41 -1.34 7.67
N ALA A 57 9.26 -0.15 8.27
CA ALA A 57 8.07 0.19 9.05
C ALA A 57 6.82 0.23 8.17
N ASP A 58 6.91 0.83 6.98
CA ASP A 58 5.82 0.86 6.01
C ASP A 58 5.43 -0.56 5.56
N LEU A 59 6.42 -1.42 5.30
CA LEU A 59 6.18 -2.82 4.92
C LEU A 59 5.47 -3.61 6.03
N VAL A 60 5.83 -3.37 7.29
CA VAL A 60 5.15 -3.98 8.45
C VAL A 60 3.70 -3.50 8.54
N MET A 61 3.45 -2.19 8.35
CA MET A 61 2.08 -1.67 8.32
C MET A 61 1.27 -2.27 7.19
N ILE A 62 1.84 -2.33 5.98
CA ILE A 62 1.20 -2.96 4.82
C ILE A 62 0.85 -4.41 5.14
N ARG A 63 1.77 -5.20 5.70
CA ARG A 63 1.51 -6.59 6.09
C ARG A 63 0.34 -6.68 7.06
N ASP A 64 0.35 -5.86 8.10
CA ASP A 64 -0.66 -5.91 9.15
C ASP A 64 -2.05 -5.46 8.64
N ILE A 65 -2.10 -4.53 7.68
CA ILE A 65 -3.32 -4.17 6.95
C ILE A 65 -3.80 -5.35 6.11
N LEU A 66 -2.90 -5.96 5.33
CA LEU A 66 -3.25 -7.10 4.46
C LEU A 66 -3.79 -8.27 5.26
N LEU A 67 -3.26 -8.56 6.44
CA LEU A 67 -3.73 -9.65 7.30
C LEU A 67 -5.10 -9.40 7.95
N LYS A 68 -5.63 -8.18 7.88
CA LYS A 68 -6.91 -7.78 8.48
C LYS A 68 -7.96 -7.40 7.44
N SER A 69 -7.55 -6.87 6.30
CA SER A 69 -8.46 -6.31 5.30
C SER A 69 -9.05 -7.39 4.42
N THR A 70 -10.38 -7.40 4.34
CA THR A 70 -11.13 -8.17 3.34
C THR A 70 -11.49 -7.37 2.10
N ASN A 71 -11.33 -6.04 2.16
CA ASN A 71 -11.81 -5.11 1.14
C ASN A 71 -10.80 -4.94 0.01
N ILE A 72 -9.51 -4.84 0.34
CA ILE A 72 -8.47 -4.54 -0.65
C ILE A 72 -8.45 -5.62 -1.74
N SER A 73 -8.71 -5.20 -2.98
CA SER A 73 -8.52 -6.00 -4.17
C SER A 73 -7.19 -5.67 -4.87
N PHE A 74 -6.79 -4.39 -4.83
CA PHE A 74 -5.58 -3.92 -5.49
C PHE A 74 -4.90 -2.76 -4.74
N GLY A 75 -3.57 -2.71 -4.75
CA GLY A 75 -2.80 -1.57 -4.26
C GLY A 75 -1.54 -1.35 -5.09
N ASP A 76 -1.21 -0.11 -5.39
CA ASP A 76 0.02 0.28 -6.10
C ASP A 76 0.73 1.40 -5.35
N PHE A 77 1.96 1.13 -4.90
CA PHE A 77 2.86 2.19 -4.47
C PHE A 77 3.87 2.45 -5.58
N TYR A 78 3.73 3.60 -6.24
CA TYR A 78 4.74 4.08 -7.18
C TYR A 78 5.89 4.72 -6.40
N MET A 79 7.07 4.13 -6.48
CA MET A 79 8.25 4.51 -5.72
C MET A 79 9.28 5.22 -6.60
N ILE A 80 9.73 6.40 -6.19
CA ILE A 80 10.87 7.06 -6.84
C ILE A 80 12.14 6.21 -6.68
N HIS A 81 12.36 5.66 -5.47
CA HIS A 81 13.46 4.77 -5.11
C HIS A 81 12.87 3.40 -4.75
N PRO A 82 12.83 2.46 -5.70
CA PRO A 82 12.23 1.16 -5.48
C PRO A 82 13.02 0.33 -4.48
N ILE A 83 12.29 -0.42 -3.66
CA ILE A 83 12.89 -1.43 -2.80
C ILE A 83 13.13 -2.74 -3.58
N ARG A 84 14.00 -3.60 -3.05
CA ARG A 84 14.22 -4.93 -3.60
C ARG A 84 13.19 -5.91 -3.07
N LEU A 85 12.77 -6.85 -3.90
CA LEU A 85 11.87 -7.93 -3.48
C LEU A 85 12.46 -8.77 -2.33
N SER A 86 13.79 -8.94 -2.29
CA SER A 86 14.51 -9.61 -1.21
C SER A 86 14.41 -8.90 0.14
N ASP A 87 14.21 -7.59 0.16
CA ASP A 87 14.01 -6.84 1.40
C ASP A 87 12.55 -6.95 1.86
N ALA A 88 11.61 -6.87 0.92
CA ALA A 88 10.20 -7.13 1.20
C ALA A 88 9.97 -8.55 1.75
N SER A 89 10.66 -9.57 1.22
CA SER A 89 10.50 -10.96 1.69
C SER A 89 10.88 -11.17 3.15
N LYS A 90 11.74 -10.30 3.72
CA LYS A 90 12.07 -10.37 5.16
C LYS A 90 10.87 -10.04 6.05
N VAL A 91 9.91 -9.25 5.55
CA VAL A 91 8.71 -8.82 6.29
C VAL A 91 7.50 -9.70 5.98
N PHE A 92 7.30 -10.02 4.71
CA PHE A 92 6.12 -10.74 4.23
C PHE A 92 6.28 -12.27 4.21
N GLY A 93 7.51 -12.77 4.36
CA GLY A 93 7.84 -14.20 4.27
C GLY A 93 8.49 -14.60 2.95
N SER A 94 8.71 -15.90 2.78
CA SER A 94 9.50 -16.47 1.69
C SER A 94 8.95 -16.16 0.29
N LEU A 95 9.88 -16.03 -0.67
CA LEU A 95 9.57 -15.90 -2.09
C LEU A 95 8.84 -17.16 -2.59
N ASN A 96 7.74 -16.99 -3.30
CA ASN A 96 7.00 -18.11 -3.90
C ASN A 96 7.35 -18.30 -5.38
N SER A 97 7.82 -17.24 -6.05
CA SER A 97 8.36 -17.27 -7.41
C SER A 97 9.48 -16.25 -7.55
N VAL A 98 10.16 -16.23 -8.70
CA VAL A 98 11.29 -15.32 -8.98
C VAL A 98 10.92 -13.85 -8.73
N ASN A 99 9.65 -13.46 -8.92
CA ASN A 99 9.21 -12.07 -8.93
C ASN A 99 8.04 -11.74 -7.99
N SER A 100 7.63 -12.65 -7.10
CA SER A 100 6.50 -12.38 -6.21
C SER A 100 6.56 -13.06 -4.84
N ILE A 101 5.98 -12.41 -3.84
CA ILE A 101 5.74 -12.94 -2.49
C ILE A 101 4.25 -13.22 -2.33
N ILE A 102 3.90 -14.31 -1.62
CA ILE A 102 2.51 -14.61 -1.25
C ILE A 102 2.32 -14.36 0.23
N VAL A 103 1.38 -13.48 0.56
CA VAL A 103 0.91 -13.26 1.93
C VAL A 103 -0.40 -14.04 2.10
N LYS A 104 -0.37 -15.06 2.97
CA LYS A 104 -1.57 -15.84 3.30
C LYS A 104 -2.45 -15.02 4.25
N HIS A 105 -3.71 -14.83 3.87
CA HIS A 105 -4.69 -14.19 4.73
C HIS A 105 -5.30 -15.20 5.72
N PRO A 106 -5.73 -14.79 6.93
CA PRO A 106 -6.47 -15.67 7.84
C PRO A 106 -7.76 -16.27 7.24
N ASN A 107 -8.41 -15.55 6.32
CA ASN A 107 -9.49 -16.10 5.50
C ASN A 107 -8.90 -16.97 4.37
N PRO A 108 -9.19 -18.29 4.32
CA PRO A 108 -8.57 -19.19 3.36
C PRO A 108 -9.05 -19.00 1.92
N MET A 109 -10.15 -18.26 1.69
CA MET A 109 -10.74 -18.06 0.35
C MET A 109 -9.86 -17.21 -0.58
N PHE A 110 -8.88 -16.49 -0.04
CA PHE A 110 -7.98 -15.66 -0.83
C PHE A 110 -6.61 -15.51 -0.17
N LYS A 111 -5.67 -14.99 -0.95
CA LYS A 111 -4.32 -14.59 -0.54
C LYS A 111 -3.96 -13.29 -1.22
N PHE A 112 -2.93 -12.61 -0.74
CA PHE A 112 -2.36 -11.47 -1.45
C PHE A 112 -1.08 -11.87 -2.15
N LYS A 113 -0.94 -11.44 -3.41
CA LYS A 113 0.29 -11.51 -4.18
C LYS A 113 0.93 -10.14 -4.17
N ILE A 114 2.18 -10.09 -3.72
CA ILE A 114 3.03 -8.90 -3.78
C ILE A 114 4.01 -9.08 -4.92
N SER A 115 4.07 -8.09 -5.83
CA SER A 115 5.02 -8.08 -6.94
C SER A 115 5.71 -6.72 -6.98
N ILE A 116 7.00 -6.71 -7.34
CA ILE A 116 7.75 -5.47 -7.49
C ILE A 116 8.31 -5.42 -8.90
N ASP A 117 7.91 -4.41 -9.68
CA ASP A 117 8.41 -4.19 -11.03
C ASP A 117 8.84 -2.73 -11.20
N ARG A 118 10.11 -2.54 -11.57
CA ARG A 118 10.76 -1.23 -11.73
C ARG A 118 10.53 -0.32 -10.52
N ARG A 119 9.49 0.51 -10.57
CA ARG A 119 9.12 1.50 -9.55
C ARG A 119 7.84 1.14 -8.81
N HIS A 120 7.16 0.07 -9.16
CA HIS A 120 5.87 -0.27 -8.58
C HIS A 120 6.00 -1.38 -7.55
N PHE A 121 5.35 -1.20 -6.41
CA PHE A 121 5.05 -2.24 -5.46
C PHE A 121 3.55 -2.54 -5.56
N TYR A 122 3.22 -3.68 -6.16
CA TYR A 122 1.86 -4.12 -6.37
C TYR A 122 1.40 -5.06 -5.27
N ILE A 123 0.15 -4.89 -4.88
CA ILE A 123 -0.64 -5.76 -4.03
C ILE A 123 -1.85 -6.20 -4.86
N GLU A 124 -2.05 -7.50 -4.98
CA GLU A 124 -3.19 -8.07 -5.70
C GLU A 124 -3.85 -9.15 -4.84
N LYS A 125 -5.16 -9.05 -4.63
CA LYS A 125 -5.94 -10.12 -3.99
C LYS A 125 -6.22 -11.21 -5.02
N VAL A 126 -5.86 -12.44 -4.69
CA VAL A 126 -6.00 -13.60 -5.54
C VAL A 126 -6.85 -14.64 -4.82
N SER A 127 -7.96 -15.06 -5.44
CA SER A 127 -8.79 -16.15 -4.93
C SER A 127 -8.00 -17.46 -4.87
N CYS A 128 -8.25 -18.26 -3.85
CA CYS A 128 -7.63 -19.58 -3.66
C CYS A 128 -8.50 -20.70 -4.22
#